data_AF-A0A7S2X364-F1
#
_entry.id   AF-A0A7S2X364-F1
#
_cell.length_a   1.000
_cell.length_b   1.000
_cell.length_c   1.000
_cell.angle_alpha   90.00
_cell.angle_beta   90.00
_cell.angle_gamma   90.00
#
_symmetry.space_group_name_H-M   'P 1'
#
loop_
_entity.id
_entity.type
_entity.pdbx_description
1 polymer ?
#
loop_
_entity_poly.entity_id
_entity_poly.type
_entity_poly.pdbx_seq_one_letter_code
_entity_poly.pdbx_strand_id
1 'polypeptide(L)'
;AFAPSTFGGRVATNLNIQYGEYDDKLWDNDAKKIVYGKWDPSAPRTTMNFNPFETFGGNSPDASGIFPGEPFYKDPIRGDVSFAIMMAEKAEAEERAANPKPGNVPGCPG
;
A
#
# COMPACT_ATOMS: atom_id res chain seq x y z
N ALA A 1 -49.46 -16.35 19.69
CA ALA A 1 -48.32 -17.23 19.36
C ALA A 1 -47.16 -16.36 18.94
N PHE A 2 -46.02 -16.44 19.64
CA PHE A 2 -44.82 -15.64 19.35
C PHE A 2 -43.88 -16.50 18.50
N ALA A 3 -43.55 -16.05 17.29
CA ALA A 3 -42.65 -16.77 16.38
C ALA A 3 -41.19 -16.63 16.89
N PRO A 4 -40.35 -17.68 16.81
CA PRO A 4 -38.94 -17.54 17.13
C PRO A 4 -38.25 -16.74 16.02
N SER A 5 -37.61 -15.64 16.39
CA SER A 5 -36.70 -14.92 15.51
C SER A 5 -35.52 -15.83 15.16
N THR A 6 -35.29 -16.07 13.88
CA THR A 6 -34.05 -16.66 13.36
C THR A 6 -32.91 -15.64 13.48
N PHE A 7 -32.52 -15.32 14.72
CA PHE A 7 -31.31 -14.59 15.02
C PHE A 7 -30.19 -15.61 15.21
N GLY A 8 -29.35 -15.82 14.19
CA GLY A 8 -28.25 -16.77 14.33
C GLY A 8 -27.60 -17.32 13.06
N GLY A 9 -27.90 -16.78 11.88
CA GLY A 9 -27.04 -17.01 10.72
C GLY A 9 -25.72 -16.29 10.95
N ARG A 10 -24.68 -17.00 11.40
CA ARG A 10 -23.32 -16.45 11.47
C ARG A 10 -22.95 -16.07 10.03
N VAL A 11 -22.95 -14.79 9.70
CA VAL A 11 -22.38 -14.32 8.44
C VAL A 11 -20.92 -14.72 8.46
N ALA A 12 -20.51 -15.63 7.57
CA ALA A 12 -19.12 -16.01 7.44
C ALA A 12 -18.34 -14.79 6.94
N THR A 13 -17.69 -14.06 7.83
CA THR A 13 -16.78 -12.96 7.50
C THR A 13 -15.43 -13.52 7.08
N ASN A 14 -15.40 -14.40 6.07
CA ASN A 14 -14.13 -14.79 5.47
C ASN A 14 -13.64 -13.60 4.63
N LEU A 15 -12.85 -12.74 5.27
CA LEU A 15 -12.12 -11.67 4.59
C LEU A 15 -10.99 -12.36 3.83
N ASN A 16 -11.21 -12.66 2.55
CA ASN A 16 -10.16 -13.14 1.67
C ASN A 16 -9.28 -11.96 1.29
N ILE A 17 -8.35 -11.62 2.19
CA ILE A 17 -7.44 -10.49 2.00
C ILE A 17 -6.23 -11.01 1.27
N GLN A 18 -6.07 -10.52 0.05
CA GLN A 18 -4.89 -10.76 -0.76
C GLN A 18 -3.82 -9.78 -0.30
N TYR A 19 -2.65 -10.28 0.10
CA TYR A 19 -1.48 -9.44 0.37
C TYR A 19 -0.76 -9.05 -0.93
N GLY A 20 0.04 -7.98 -0.86
CA GLY A 20 0.78 -7.45 -2.01
C GLY A 20 1.91 -8.37 -2.48
N GLU A 21 2.43 -8.11 -3.69
CA GLU A 21 3.44 -8.94 -4.37
C GLU A 21 4.75 -9.11 -3.59
N TYR A 22 5.08 -8.13 -2.74
CA TYR A 22 6.28 -8.10 -1.91
C TYR A 22 6.00 -8.41 -0.43
N ASP A 23 4.85 -8.99 -0.12
CA ASP A 23 4.61 -9.50 1.23
C ASP A 23 5.62 -10.59 1.60
N ASP A 24 6.13 -10.55 2.83
CA ASP A 24 7.26 -11.36 3.34
C ASP A 24 8.58 -11.27 2.53
N LYS A 25 8.72 -10.28 1.64
CA LYS A 25 9.93 -10.04 0.87
C LYS A 25 10.61 -8.74 1.26
N LEU A 26 11.82 -8.57 0.75
CA LEU A 26 12.56 -7.32 0.87
C LEU A 26 11.75 -6.17 0.25
N TRP A 27 11.52 -5.13 1.04
CA TRP A 27 10.82 -3.91 0.66
C TRP A 27 11.83 -2.76 0.59
N ASP A 28 12.64 -2.80 -0.45
CA ASP A 28 13.60 -1.76 -0.80
C ASP A 28 13.01 -0.76 -1.81
N ASN A 29 13.79 0.26 -2.15
CA ASN A 29 13.36 1.28 -3.11
C ASN A 29 13.09 0.67 -4.51
N ASP A 30 13.85 -0.35 -4.91
CA ASP A 30 13.64 -0.99 -6.22
C ASP A 30 12.30 -1.73 -6.28
N ALA A 31 11.91 -2.46 -5.23
CA ALA A 31 10.58 -3.04 -5.10
C ALA A 31 9.49 -1.96 -5.17
N LYS A 32 9.67 -0.83 -4.46
CA LYS A 32 8.74 0.31 -4.51
C LYS A 32 8.64 0.92 -5.90
N LYS A 33 9.73 1.03 -6.66
CA LYS A 33 9.70 1.51 -8.06
C LYS A 33 8.91 0.57 -8.95
N ILE A 34 9.07 -0.74 -8.78
CA ILE A 34 8.32 -1.74 -9.57
C ILE A 34 6.82 -1.62 -9.29
N VAL A 35 6.43 -1.53 -8.02
CA VAL A 35 5.02 -1.34 -7.63
C VAL A 35 4.48 0.00 -8.13
N TYR A 36 5.23 1.10 -7.97
CA TYR A 36 4.86 2.41 -8.52
C TYR A 36 4.74 2.41 -10.05
N GLY A 37 5.57 1.63 -10.74
CA GLY A 37 5.49 1.41 -12.18
C GLY A 37 4.18 0.74 -12.60
N LYS A 38 3.72 -0.24 -11.82
CA LYS A 38 2.44 -0.95 -12.03
C LYS A 38 1.22 -0.18 -11.54
N TRP A 39 1.40 0.75 -10.61
CA TRP A 39 0.32 1.56 -10.05
C TRP A 39 -0.40 2.40 -11.11
N ASP A 40 -1.73 2.28 -11.12
CA ASP A 40 -2.68 3.07 -11.89
C ASP A 40 -3.46 4.01 -10.94
N PRO A 41 -3.22 5.33 -11.01
CA PRO A 41 -3.91 6.31 -10.17
C PRO A 41 -5.41 6.41 -10.42
N SER A 42 -5.91 5.91 -11.56
CA SER A 42 -7.32 5.99 -11.95
C SER A 42 -8.15 4.80 -11.46
N ALA A 43 -7.50 3.69 -11.13
CA ALA A 43 -8.12 2.48 -10.60
C ALA A 43 -8.25 2.54 -9.06
N PRO A 44 -9.24 1.87 -8.46
CA PRO A 44 -9.39 1.84 -7.01
C PRO A 44 -8.17 1.21 -6.33
N ARG A 45 -7.88 1.68 -5.11
CA ARG A 45 -6.80 1.16 -4.27
C ARG A 45 -7.09 -0.27 -3.91
N THR A 46 -6.09 -1.10 -4.11
CA THR A 46 -6.08 -2.50 -3.70
C THR A 46 -4.68 -2.86 -3.24
N THR A 47 -4.51 -4.03 -2.64
CA THR A 47 -3.18 -4.53 -2.24
C THR A 47 -2.22 -4.75 -3.41
N MET A 48 -2.72 -4.70 -4.65
CA MET A 48 -1.95 -4.79 -5.90
C MET A 48 -1.89 -3.47 -6.69
N ASN A 49 -2.70 -2.48 -6.30
CA ASN A 49 -2.75 -1.17 -6.95
C ASN A 49 -2.75 -0.08 -5.88
N PHE A 50 -1.55 0.37 -5.50
CA PHE A 50 -1.36 1.44 -4.54
C PHE A 50 -0.08 2.22 -4.85
N ASN A 51 0.00 3.45 -4.36
CA ASN A 51 1.23 4.23 -4.43
C ASN A 51 2.15 3.93 -3.22
N PRO A 52 3.31 3.27 -3.41
CA PRO A 52 4.22 2.92 -2.32
C PRO A 52 5.01 4.12 -1.75
N PHE A 53 4.94 5.28 -2.40
CA PHE A 53 5.59 6.53 -1.97
C PHE A 53 4.60 7.53 -1.36
N GLU A 54 3.32 7.17 -1.28
CA GLU A 54 2.33 7.96 -0.57
C GLU A 54 2.65 7.95 0.93
N THR A 55 2.37 9.07 1.60
CA THR A 55 2.53 9.19 3.06
C THR A 55 1.21 9.57 3.70
N PHE A 56 0.78 8.80 4.69
CA PHE A 56 -0.35 9.14 5.54
C PHE A 56 0.14 9.38 6.96
N GLY A 57 -0.09 10.58 7.50
CA GLY A 57 0.43 10.97 8.82
C GLY A 57 1.97 10.93 8.92
N GLY A 58 2.67 11.07 7.79
CA GLY A 58 4.14 10.99 7.71
C GLY A 58 4.71 9.56 7.56
N ASN A 59 3.85 8.53 7.54
CA ASN A 59 4.27 7.15 7.37
C ASN A 59 3.95 6.62 5.97
N SER A 60 4.87 5.83 5.41
CA SER A 60 4.63 5.09 4.17
C SER A 60 3.83 3.82 4.42
N PRO A 61 3.07 3.32 3.42
CA PRO A 61 2.38 2.04 3.54
C PRO A 61 3.36 0.86 3.50
N ASP A 62 2.88 -0.31 3.93
CA ASP A 62 3.58 -1.58 3.80
C ASP A 62 3.63 -2.10 2.34
N ALA A 63 4.19 -3.29 2.15
CA ALA A 63 4.28 -3.96 0.85
C ALA A 63 2.92 -4.34 0.23
N SER A 64 1.83 -4.17 0.97
CA SER A 64 0.45 -4.39 0.56
C SER A 64 -0.37 -3.08 0.47
N GLY A 65 0.27 -1.92 0.62
CA GLY A 65 -0.43 -0.63 0.54
C GLY A 65 -1.22 -0.26 1.78
N ILE A 66 -1.00 -0.93 2.91
CA ILE A 66 -1.71 -0.72 4.17
C ILE A 66 -0.86 0.20 5.07
N PHE A 67 -1.48 1.19 5.71
CA PHE A 67 -0.76 2.12 6.58
C PHE A 67 -0.63 1.60 8.01
N PRO A 68 0.41 2.01 8.76
CA PRO A 68 0.54 1.67 10.17
C PRO A 68 -0.72 2.08 10.96
N GLY A 69 -1.30 1.13 11.70
CA GLY A 69 -2.53 1.33 12.49
C GLY A 69 -3.81 0.89 11.78
N GLU A 70 -3.76 0.57 10.49
CA GLU A 70 -4.87 -0.06 9.77
C GLU A 70 -4.90 -1.59 10.01
N PRO A 71 -6.07 -2.23 9.91
CA PRO A 71 -6.16 -3.68 10.05
C PRO A 71 -5.33 -4.36 8.95
N PHE A 72 -4.69 -5.47 9.29
CA PHE A 72 -3.85 -6.28 8.38
C PHE A 72 -2.52 -5.63 7.96
N TYR A 73 -2.13 -4.49 8.56
CA TYR A 73 -0.79 -3.93 8.41
C TYR A 73 0.28 -4.93 8.84
N LYS A 74 1.32 -5.05 8.03
CA LYS A 74 2.47 -5.90 8.32
C LYS A 74 3.76 -5.14 8.12
N ASP A 75 4.62 -5.15 9.14
CA ASP A 75 5.91 -4.48 9.06
C ASP A 75 6.76 -5.11 7.93
N PRO A 76 7.16 -4.31 6.93
CA PRO A 76 7.90 -4.83 5.80
C PRO A 76 9.36 -5.12 6.18
N ILE A 77 9.95 -6.14 5.55
CA ILE A 77 11.38 -6.43 5.68
C ILE A 77 12.14 -5.32 4.96
N ARG A 78 12.68 -4.37 5.72
CA ARG A 78 13.39 -3.22 5.15
C ARG A 78 14.76 -3.64 4.61
N GLY A 79 15.13 -3.04 3.48
CA GLY A 79 16.49 -3.12 2.94
C GLY A 79 17.50 -2.35 3.79
N ASP A 80 18.76 -2.39 3.36
CA ASP A 80 19.84 -1.67 4.01
C ASP A 80 19.68 -0.15 3.81
N VAL A 81 20.04 0.62 4.82
CA VAL A 81 19.89 2.09 4.83
C VAL A 81 21.27 2.71 4.97
N SER A 82 21.78 3.32 3.90
CA SER A 82 23.03 4.06 3.90
C SER A 82 22.84 5.50 3.39
N PHE A 83 23.74 6.41 3.77
CA PHE A 83 23.67 7.81 3.33
C PHE A 83 23.70 7.96 1.80
N ALA A 84 24.48 7.10 1.12
CA ALA A 84 24.51 7.06 -0.34
C ALA A 84 23.16 6.67 -0.95
N ILE A 85 22.50 5.66 -0.36
CA ILE A 85 21.17 5.22 -0.77
C ILE A 85 20.17 6.36 -0.52
N MET A 86 20.15 6.97 0.66
CA MET A 86 19.25 8.10 0.96
C MET A 86 19.36 9.27 -0.03
N MET A 87 20.57 9.62 -0.47
CA MET A 87 20.76 10.68 -1.47
C MET A 87 20.21 10.27 -2.85
N ALA A 88 20.36 8.99 -3.22
CA ALA A 88 19.76 8.46 -4.44
C ALA A 88 18.22 8.43 -4.36
N GLU A 89 17.64 7.96 -3.25
CA GLU A 89 16.17 7.97 -3.07
C GLU A 89 15.60 9.40 -3.10
N LYS A 90 16.34 10.36 -2.54
CA LYS A 90 15.94 11.77 -2.56
C LYS A 90 15.91 12.33 -3.99
N ALA A 91 16.95 12.07 -4.79
CA ALA A 91 16.99 12.50 -6.19
C ALA A 91 15.83 11.88 -6.99
N GLU A 92 15.54 10.61 -6.78
CA GLU A 92 14.43 9.91 -7.43
C GLU A 92 13.06 10.40 -6.95
N ALA A 93 12.94 10.78 -5.68
CA ALA A 93 11.73 11.42 -5.16
C ALA A 93 11.50 12.80 -5.79
N GLU A 94 12.57 13.59 -5.98
CA GLU A 94 12.51 14.87 -6.68
C GLU A 94 12.14 14.68 -8.16
N GLU A 95 12.70 13.69 -8.84
CA GLU A 95 12.32 13.35 -10.23
C GLU A 95 10.86 12.89 -10.34
N ARG A 96 10.37 12.10 -9.39
CA ARG A 96 8.96 11.65 -9.34
C ARG A 96 8.01 12.80 -9.03
N ALA A 97 8.42 13.73 -8.18
CA ALA A 97 7.66 14.95 -7.90
C ALA A 97 7.62 15.90 -9.11
N ALA A 98 8.71 15.96 -9.88
CA ALA A 98 8.77 16.74 -11.12
C ALA A 98 7.97 16.09 -12.26
N ASN A 99 7.86 14.76 -12.28
CA ASN A 99 7.13 13.99 -13.27
C ASN A 99 6.06 13.08 -12.62
N PRO A 100 5.02 13.68 -12.01
CA PRO A 100 3.96 12.89 -11.39
C PRO A 100 3.22 12.08 -12.48
N LYS A 101 2.88 10.82 -12.18
CA LYS A 101 2.03 10.03 -13.07
C LYS A 101 0.70 10.76 -13.30
N PRO A 102 0.13 10.73 -14.53
CA PRO A 102 -1.16 11.36 -14.81
C PRO A 102 -2.23 10.79 -13.89
N GLY A 103 -2.91 11.65 -13.13
CA GLY A 103 -3.90 11.26 -12.11
C GLY A 103 -3.36 11.12 -10.68
N ASN A 104 -2.05 11.30 -10.46
CA ASN A 104 -1.45 11.41 -9.13
C ASN A 104 -1.81 12.76 -8.49
N VAL A 105 -3.04 12.86 -8.00
CA VAL A 105 -3.56 13.98 -7.22
C VAL A 105 -3.79 13.54 -5.77
N PRO A 106 -3.68 14.44 -4.78
CA PRO A 106 -4.04 14.12 -3.41
C PRO A 106 -5.48 13.56 -3.34
N GLY A 107 -5.64 12.33 -2.84
CA GLY A 107 -6.93 11.65 -2.76
C GLY A 107 -7.32 10.87 -4.03
N CYS A 108 -6.37 10.54 -4.91
CA CYS A 108 -6.65 9.60 -6.01
C CYS A 108 -7.12 8.24 -5.47
N PRO A 109 -7.99 7.53 -6.22
CA PRO A 109 -8.54 6.27 -5.76
C PRO A 109 -7.51 5.17 -5.48
N GLY A 110 -6.37 5.18 -6.17
CA GLY A 110 -5.27 4.21 -6.07
C GLY A 110 -4.13 4.71 -5.20
#